data_AF-A0A7G2LUI8-F1
#
_entry.id   AF-A0A7G2LUI8-F1
#
_cell.length_a   1.000
_cell.length_b   1.000
_cell.length_c   1.000
_cell.angle_alpha   90.00
_cell.angle_beta   90.00
_cell.angle_gamma   90.00
#
_symmetry.space_group_name_H-M   'P 1'
#
loop_
_entity.id
_entity.type
_entity.pdbx_description
1 polymer ?
#
loop_
_entity_poly.entity_id
_entity_poly.type
_entity_poly.pdbx_seq_one_letter_code
_entity_poly.pdbx_strand_id
1 'polypeptide(L)'
;PDAGIWELRSRARIHTSSSLMCWAACDRLGKIARHLKLDDRAALWAERAEVIRDKILDNAWSEERGAFVESFGGSTLDASVLLMGEVGFLPPKDPRFIATVERLSEVLGRGPFMLRYEEADDFGVPEVGFNVCAFWRIDALARIGREEEARELFEELLEARNHLGLMSEDTAFATGEGWGNFPQTYSMVGIINGAMRLSRRWEAEL
;
A
#
# COMPACT_ATOMS: atom_id res chain seq x y z
N PRO A 1 16.56 8.92 -7.84
CA PRO A 1 16.72 8.18 -6.57
C PRO A 1 16.34 9.08 -5.40
N ASP A 2 15.70 8.53 -4.37
CA ASP A 2 15.30 9.21 -3.13
C ASP A 2 15.46 8.27 -1.93
N ALA A 3 15.01 8.67 -0.74
CA ALA A 3 15.10 7.89 0.51
C ALA A 3 13.87 6.98 0.77
N GLY A 4 12.90 6.93 -0.16
CA GLY A 4 11.65 6.19 0.01
C GLY A 4 10.69 6.83 1.02
N ILE A 5 9.49 6.26 1.14
CA ILE A 5 8.45 6.74 2.07
C ILE A 5 8.83 6.52 3.55
N TRP A 6 9.80 5.64 3.81
CA TRP A 6 10.29 5.32 5.15
C TRP A 6 11.51 6.15 5.58
N GLU A 7 11.93 7.13 4.77
CA GLU A 7 13.05 8.03 5.06
C GLU A 7 14.37 7.29 5.41
N LEU A 8 14.72 6.27 4.62
CA LEU A 8 15.91 5.46 4.83
C LEU A 8 17.19 6.31 4.71
N ARG A 9 17.94 6.45 5.80
CA ARG A 9 19.05 7.42 5.90
C ARG A 9 20.30 7.04 5.11
N SER A 10 20.52 5.74 4.90
CA SER A 10 21.74 5.19 4.29
C SER A 10 21.56 4.71 2.85
N ARG A 11 20.36 4.82 2.29
CA ARG A 11 19.99 4.20 1.02
C ARG A 11 19.27 5.19 0.13
N ALA A 12 19.75 5.33 -1.10
CA ALA A 12 19.06 6.06 -2.14
C ALA A 12 18.81 5.13 -3.34
N ARG A 13 17.53 4.87 -3.65
CA ARG A 13 17.12 3.99 -4.75
C ARG A 13 16.02 4.67 -5.56
N ILE A 14 15.69 4.10 -6.72
CA ILE A 14 14.47 4.47 -7.44
C ILE A 14 13.35 3.61 -6.82
N HIS A 15 12.72 4.14 -5.77
CA HIS A 15 11.67 3.44 -5.05
C HIS A 15 10.43 3.32 -5.91
N THR A 16 9.82 2.14 -5.89
CA THR A 16 8.58 1.83 -6.61
C THR A 16 7.44 2.70 -6.09
N SER A 17 7.31 2.88 -4.78
CA SER A 17 6.29 3.73 -4.16
C SER A 17 6.40 5.20 -4.56
N SER A 18 7.60 5.78 -4.54
CA SER A 18 7.83 7.15 -5.05
C SER A 18 7.46 7.28 -6.52
N SER A 19 7.88 6.32 -7.35
CA SER A 19 7.56 6.32 -8.78
C SER A 19 6.06 6.19 -9.03
N LEU A 20 5.36 5.36 -8.26
CA LEU A 20 3.90 5.22 -8.28
C LEU A 20 3.20 6.54 -7.96
N MET A 21 3.70 7.30 -6.97
CA MET A 21 3.12 8.61 -6.64
C MET A 21 3.38 9.66 -7.74
N CYS A 22 4.56 9.64 -8.37
CA CYS A 22 4.83 10.48 -9.55
C CYS A 22 3.90 10.13 -10.72
N TRP A 23 3.68 8.84 -10.98
CA TRP A 23 2.72 8.37 -11.97
C TRP A 23 1.31 8.86 -11.65
N ALA A 24 0.85 8.64 -10.41
CA ALA A 24 -0.49 9.02 -9.97
C ALA A 24 -0.71 10.53 -10.13
N ALA A 25 0.28 11.36 -9.79
CA ALA A 25 0.21 12.80 -10.00
C ALA A 25 -0.01 13.14 -11.49
N CYS A 26 0.78 12.55 -12.41
CA CYS A 26 0.63 12.78 -13.85
C CYS A 26 -0.73 12.29 -14.37
N ASP A 27 -1.15 11.08 -14.01
CA ASP A 27 -2.44 10.50 -14.40
C ASP A 27 -3.61 11.40 -13.96
N ARG A 28 -3.59 11.85 -12.70
CA ARG A 28 -4.65 12.73 -12.16
C ARG A 28 -4.62 14.11 -12.79
N LEU A 29 -3.46 14.70 -13.04
CA LEU A 29 -3.34 15.96 -13.78
C LEU A 29 -3.91 15.84 -15.20
N GLY A 30 -3.67 14.72 -15.89
CA GLY A 30 -4.28 14.45 -17.20
C GLY A 30 -5.81 14.36 -17.13
N LYS A 31 -6.34 13.66 -16.12
CA LYS A 31 -7.80 13.56 -15.89
C LYS A 31 -8.44 14.91 -15.57
N ILE A 32 -7.81 15.71 -14.71
CA ILE A 32 -8.27 17.05 -14.35
C ILE A 32 -8.23 17.97 -15.58
N ALA A 33 -7.14 17.96 -16.36
CA ALA A 33 -7.02 18.77 -17.57
C ALA A 33 -8.12 18.44 -18.60
N ARG A 34 -8.47 17.15 -18.78
CA ARG A 34 -9.60 16.75 -19.63
C ARG A 34 -10.93 17.32 -19.12
N HIS A 35 -11.18 17.23 -17.81
CA HIS A 35 -12.39 17.79 -17.21
C HIS A 35 -12.49 19.31 -17.42
N LEU A 36 -11.37 20.01 -17.33
CA LEU A 36 -11.26 21.45 -17.56
C LEU A 36 -11.15 21.85 -19.04
N LYS A 37 -11.20 20.89 -19.98
CA LYS A 37 -11.07 21.11 -21.43
C LYS A 37 -9.75 21.79 -21.84
N LEU A 38 -8.65 21.42 -21.19
CA LEU A 38 -7.29 21.87 -21.49
C LEU A 38 -6.54 20.78 -22.27
N ASP A 39 -6.86 20.64 -23.55
CA ASP A 39 -6.46 19.47 -24.36
C ASP A 39 -4.93 19.28 -24.44
N ASP A 40 -4.16 20.34 -24.65
CA ASP A 40 -2.68 20.27 -24.68
C ASP A 40 -2.10 19.77 -23.35
N ARG A 41 -2.70 20.17 -22.23
CA ARG A 41 -2.27 19.73 -20.89
C ARG A 41 -2.70 18.30 -20.62
N ALA A 42 -3.88 17.91 -21.07
CA ALA A 42 -4.36 16.54 -20.97
C ALA A 42 -3.43 15.58 -21.73
N ALA A 43 -3.03 15.93 -22.95
CA ALA A 43 -2.10 15.15 -23.76
C ALA A 43 -0.72 15.07 -23.10
N LEU A 44 -0.16 16.21 -22.67
CA LEU A 44 1.14 16.27 -22.00
C LEU A 44 1.20 15.37 -20.77
N TRP A 45 0.22 15.46 -19.87
CA TRP A 45 0.24 14.69 -18.63
C TRP A 45 -0.06 13.21 -18.85
N ALA A 46 -0.88 12.87 -19.84
CA ALA A 46 -1.09 11.48 -20.23
C ALA A 46 0.19 10.85 -20.77
N GLU A 47 0.92 11.53 -21.67
CA GLU A 47 2.21 11.06 -22.19
C GLU A 47 3.21 10.83 -21.06
N ARG A 48 3.32 11.77 -20.10
CA ARG A 48 4.23 11.63 -18.96
C ARG A 48 3.83 10.49 -18.03
N ALA A 49 2.53 10.28 -17.81
CA ALA A 49 2.04 9.14 -17.04
C ALA A 49 2.41 7.81 -17.70
N GLU A 50 2.24 7.67 -19.02
CA GLU A 50 2.63 6.44 -19.74
C GLU A 50 4.13 6.17 -19.64
N VAL A 51 4.98 7.20 -19.81
CA VAL A 51 6.44 7.03 -19.65
C VAL A 51 6.81 6.50 -18.27
N ILE A 52 6.20 7.02 -17.20
CA ILE A 52 6.49 6.54 -15.84
C ILE A 52 5.91 5.13 -15.63
N ARG A 53 4.71 4.87 -16.17
CA ARG A 53 4.06 3.56 -16.08
C ARG A 53 4.93 2.46 -16.68
N ASP A 54 5.42 2.67 -17.90
CA ASP A 54 6.27 1.70 -18.58
C ASP A 54 7.55 1.44 -17.79
N LYS A 55 8.17 2.50 -17.23
CA LYS A 55 9.35 2.35 -16.38
C LYS A 55 9.08 1.53 -15.11
N ILE A 56 7.94 1.73 -14.45
CA ILE A 56 7.58 0.93 -13.28
C ILE A 56 7.37 -0.53 -13.68
N LEU A 57 6.62 -0.80 -14.75
CA LEU A 57 6.32 -2.16 -15.19
C LEU A 57 7.59 -2.92 -15.60
N ASP A 58 8.53 -2.25 -16.27
CA ASP A 58 9.76 -2.86 -16.75
C ASP A 58 10.78 -3.12 -15.64
N ASN A 59 10.81 -2.29 -14.59
CA ASN A 59 11.92 -2.27 -13.64
C ASN A 59 11.55 -2.67 -12.21
N ALA A 60 10.28 -2.54 -11.81
CA ALA A 60 9.85 -2.86 -10.45
C ALA A 60 9.31 -4.29 -10.30
N TRP A 61 9.02 -5.00 -11.40
CA TRP A 61 8.65 -6.41 -11.36
C TRP A 61 9.89 -7.29 -11.21
N SER A 62 9.88 -8.18 -10.21
CA SER A 62 10.93 -9.17 -10.02
C SER A 62 10.41 -10.55 -10.39
N GLU A 63 10.97 -11.13 -11.47
CA GLU A 63 10.63 -12.51 -11.89
C GLU A 63 11.02 -13.55 -10.84
N GLU A 64 12.12 -13.33 -10.11
CA GLU A 64 12.57 -14.20 -9.03
C GLU A 64 11.55 -14.25 -7.89
N ARG A 65 11.03 -13.08 -7.50
CA ARG A 65 10.04 -12.97 -6.41
C ARG A 65 8.61 -13.28 -6.88
N GLY A 66 8.35 -13.15 -8.18
CA GLY A 66 7.00 -13.19 -8.75
C GLY A 66 6.12 -12.07 -8.22
N ALA A 67 6.70 -10.89 -7.98
CA ALA A 67 6.01 -9.75 -7.36
C ALA A 67 6.67 -8.42 -7.76
N PHE A 68 5.92 -7.32 -7.61
CA PHE A 68 6.53 -5.99 -7.57
C PHE A 68 7.30 -5.80 -6.26
N VAL A 69 8.47 -5.17 -6.34
CA VAL A 69 9.41 -5.02 -5.23
C VAL A 69 9.65 -3.55 -4.87
N GLU A 70 10.36 -3.32 -3.77
CA GLU A 70 10.65 -2.02 -3.15
C GLU A 70 11.21 -0.99 -4.12
N SER A 71 12.16 -1.39 -4.97
CA SER A 71 12.85 -0.49 -5.90
C SER A 71 13.16 -1.13 -7.24
N PHE A 72 13.47 -0.29 -8.22
CA PHE A 72 13.82 -0.71 -9.58
C PHE A 72 15.07 -1.58 -9.60
N GLY A 73 14.97 -2.76 -10.22
CA GLY A 73 16.04 -3.74 -10.30
C GLY A 73 16.40 -4.43 -8.98
N GLY A 74 15.63 -4.19 -7.92
CA GLY A 74 15.81 -4.82 -6.61
C GLY A 74 15.12 -6.18 -6.50
N SER A 75 15.15 -6.75 -5.29
CA SER A 75 14.42 -7.98 -4.95
C SER A 75 13.75 -7.93 -3.58
N THR A 76 13.90 -6.82 -2.84
CA THR A 76 13.37 -6.63 -1.50
C THR A 76 11.87 -6.36 -1.53
N LEU A 77 11.09 -7.04 -0.71
CA LEU A 77 9.64 -6.79 -0.59
C LEU A 77 9.36 -5.65 0.40
N ASP A 78 8.40 -4.80 0.05
CA ASP A 78 7.97 -3.64 0.83
C ASP A 78 6.47 -3.42 0.71
N ALA A 79 5.79 -3.20 1.85
CA ALA A 79 4.35 -3.05 1.92
C ALA A 79 3.83 -1.79 1.20
N SER A 80 4.65 -0.75 1.02
CA SER A 80 4.28 0.46 0.26
C SER A 80 3.97 0.18 -1.21
N VAL A 81 4.42 -0.97 -1.74
CA VAL A 81 4.06 -1.42 -3.09
C VAL A 81 2.55 -1.67 -3.22
N LEU A 82 1.84 -2.04 -2.14
CA LEU A 82 0.39 -2.23 -2.14
C LEU A 82 -0.39 -0.95 -2.48
N LEU A 83 0.21 0.23 -2.28
CA LEU A 83 -0.38 1.51 -2.69
C LEU A 83 -0.69 1.57 -4.19
N MET A 84 -0.09 0.71 -5.02
CA MET A 84 -0.45 0.59 -6.43
C MET A 84 -1.92 0.26 -6.64
N GLY A 85 -2.53 -0.52 -5.72
CA GLY A 85 -3.95 -0.79 -5.72
C GLY A 85 -4.77 0.44 -5.37
N GLU A 86 -4.33 1.20 -4.36
CA GLU A 86 -4.98 2.41 -3.89
C GLU A 86 -5.06 3.49 -4.97
N VAL A 87 -3.93 3.78 -5.62
CA VAL A 87 -3.84 4.80 -6.69
C VAL A 87 -4.41 4.31 -8.03
N GLY A 88 -4.75 3.02 -8.14
CA GLY A 88 -5.32 2.41 -9.34
C GLY A 88 -4.32 2.26 -10.49
N PHE A 89 -3.07 1.92 -10.16
CA PHE A 89 -1.99 1.71 -11.13
C PHE A 89 -2.22 0.49 -12.02
N LEU A 90 -2.65 -0.61 -11.40
CA LEU A 90 -3.04 -1.84 -12.10
C LEU A 90 -4.51 -2.15 -11.87
N PRO A 91 -5.19 -2.78 -12.84
CA PRO A 91 -6.50 -3.37 -12.62
C PRO A 91 -6.43 -4.38 -11.46
N PRO A 92 -7.47 -4.46 -10.60
CA PRO A 92 -7.46 -5.41 -9.48
C PRO A 92 -7.34 -6.89 -9.89
N LYS A 93 -7.70 -7.21 -11.13
CA LYS A 93 -7.59 -8.56 -11.71
C LYS A 93 -6.31 -8.79 -12.51
N ASP A 94 -5.37 -7.84 -12.53
CA ASP A 94 -4.06 -8.06 -13.15
C ASP A 94 -3.32 -9.16 -12.37
N PRO A 95 -2.86 -10.24 -13.04
CA PRO A 95 -2.23 -11.37 -12.36
C PRO A 95 -0.96 -10.96 -11.59
N ARG A 96 -0.24 -9.93 -12.03
CA ARG A 96 0.95 -9.43 -11.32
C ARG A 96 0.57 -8.70 -10.04
N PHE A 97 -0.55 -7.98 -10.04
CA PHE A 97 -1.04 -7.33 -8.83
C PHE A 97 -1.49 -8.39 -7.81
N ILE A 98 -2.28 -9.38 -8.24
CA ILE A 98 -2.70 -10.49 -7.39
C ILE A 98 -1.49 -11.20 -6.77
N ALA A 99 -0.52 -11.60 -7.60
CA ALA A 99 0.70 -12.27 -7.13
C ALA A 99 1.50 -11.40 -6.14
N THR A 100 1.53 -10.09 -6.35
CA THR A 100 2.18 -9.14 -5.43
C THR A 100 1.47 -9.08 -4.08
N VAL A 101 0.14 -9.00 -4.06
CA VAL A 101 -0.66 -8.99 -2.82
C VAL A 101 -0.47 -10.29 -2.05
N GLU A 102 -0.51 -11.43 -2.73
CA GLU A 102 -0.29 -12.75 -2.13
C GLU A 102 1.11 -12.87 -1.55
N ARG A 103 2.14 -12.51 -2.33
CA ARG A 103 3.53 -12.60 -1.90
C ARG A 103 3.83 -11.70 -0.71
N LEU A 104 3.35 -10.45 -0.73
CA LEU A 104 3.54 -9.52 0.38
C LEU A 104 2.78 -9.99 1.63
N SER A 105 1.57 -10.54 1.46
CA SER A 105 0.80 -11.10 2.58
C SER A 105 1.50 -12.29 3.24
N GLU A 106 2.09 -13.17 2.43
CA GLU A 106 2.85 -14.33 2.90
C GLU A 106 4.11 -13.92 3.67
N VAL A 107 4.92 -13.02 3.09
CA VAL A 107 6.24 -12.71 3.63
C VAL A 107 6.17 -11.71 4.79
N LEU A 108 5.35 -10.66 4.64
CA LEU A 108 5.29 -9.54 5.59
C LEU A 108 4.11 -9.62 6.57
N GLY A 109 3.11 -10.47 6.30
CA GLY A 109 1.94 -10.63 7.17
C GLY A 109 2.26 -11.36 8.48
N ARG A 110 1.66 -10.91 9.59
CA ARG A 110 1.74 -11.53 10.92
C ARG A 110 0.35 -11.51 11.54
N GLY A 111 -0.48 -12.49 11.17
CA GLY A 111 -1.92 -12.46 11.49
C GLY A 111 -2.57 -11.20 10.90
N PRO A 112 -3.28 -10.38 11.71
CA PRO A 112 -3.89 -9.13 11.28
C PRO A 112 -2.87 -8.00 11.05
N PHE A 113 -1.62 -8.19 11.47
CA PHE A 113 -0.57 -7.18 11.37
C PHE A 113 0.31 -7.38 10.13
N MET A 114 1.14 -6.38 9.82
CA MET A 114 2.07 -6.43 8.69
C MET A 114 3.34 -5.63 8.96
N LEU A 115 4.48 -6.16 8.53
CA LEU A 115 5.77 -5.46 8.53
C LEU A 115 5.84 -4.42 7.39
N ARG A 116 6.68 -3.39 7.55
CA ARG A 116 6.95 -2.39 6.50
C ARG A 116 7.68 -3.00 5.30
N TYR A 117 8.75 -3.74 5.57
CA TYR A 117 9.63 -4.33 4.56
C TYR A 117 10.28 -5.61 5.10
N GLU A 118 10.81 -6.43 4.19
CA GLU A 118 11.41 -7.73 4.50
C GLU A 118 12.76 -7.62 5.20
N GLU A 119 13.54 -6.59 4.88
CA GLU A 119 14.89 -6.45 5.44
C GLU A 119 14.87 -6.04 6.92
N ALA A 120 15.85 -6.52 7.67
CA ALA A 120 16.09 -6.02 9.02
C ALA A 120 16.42 -4.52 8.96
N ASP A 121 15.86 -3.75 9.89
CA ASP A 121 16.25 -2.35 10.06
C ASP A 121 17.47 -2.23 10.97
N ASP A 122 17.90 -1.00 11.24
CA ASP A 122 19.05 -0.71 12.11
C ASP A 122 18.87 -1.25 13.55
N PHE A 123 17.67 -1.73 13.92
CA PHE A 123 17.30 -2.25 15.24
C PHE A 123 17.01 -3.76 15.25
N GLY A 124 17.05 -4.44 14.09
CA GLY A 124 16.89 -5.89 13.97
C GLY A 124 15.67 -6.31 13.14
N VAL A 125 15.15 -7.51 13.40
CA VAL A 125 13.89 -7.95 12.80
C VAL A 125 12.77 -7.21 13.54
N PRO A 126 11.88 -6.47 12.85
CA PRO A 126 10.87 -5.70 13.57
C PRO A 126 9.94 -6.64 14.35
N GLU A 127 9.79 -6.37 15.64
CA GLU A 127 8.94 -7.13 16.58
C GLU A 127 7.50 -6.60 16.63
N VAL A 128 7.24 -5.53 15.88
CA VAL A 128 5.97 -4.81 15.81
C VAL A 128 5.50 -4.70 14.36
N GLY A 129 4.19 -4.65 14.18
CA GLY A 129 3.54 -4.40 12.89
C GLY A 129 3.20 -2.93 12.72
N PHE A 130 3.49 -2.38 11.55
CA PHE A 130 3.16 -1.00 11.22
C PHE A 130 1.71 -0.95 10.73
N ASN A 131 0.82 -0.38 11.54
CA ASN A 131 -0.62 -0.61 11.40
C ASN A 131 -1.19 -0.14 10.05
N VAL A 132 -0.66 0.94 9.46
CA VAL A 132 -1.10 1.39 8.13
C VAL A 132 -0.77 0.37 7.03
N CYS A 133 0.33 -0.38 7.14
CA CYS A 133 0.67 -1.44 6.18
C CYS A 133 -0.35 -2.57 6.23
N ALA A 134 -0.83 -2.93 7.43
CA ALA A 134 -1.89 -3.91 7.58
C ALA A 134 -3.20 -3.44 6.92
N PHE A 135 -3.56 -2.15 7.05
CA PHE A 135 -4.71 -1.60 6.32
C PHE A 135 -4.52 -1.58 4.80
N TRP A 136 -3.31 -1.31 4.30
CA TRP A 136 -3.04 -1.43 2.86
C TRP A 136 -3.21 -2.87 2.36
N ARG A 137 -2.81 -3.87 3.16
CA ARG A 137 -3.06 -5.29 2.85
C ARG A 137 -4.55 -5.60 2.82
N ILE A 138 -5.32 -5.11 3.79
CA ILE A 138 -6.78 -5.28 3.84
C ILE A 138 -7.44 -4.68 2.60
N ASP A 139 -7.12 -3.43 2.23
CA ASP A 139 -7.66 -2.79 1.02
C ASP A 139 -7.26 -3.55 -0.25
N ALA A 140 -6.02 -4.03 -0.33
CA ALA A 140 -5.53 -4.80 -1.47
C ALA A 140 -6.22 -6.18 -1.59
N LEU A 141 -6.39 -6.92 -0.49
CA LEU A 141 -7.11 -8.19 -0.44
C LEU A 141 -8.57 -8.02 -0.90
N ALA A 142 -9.25 -7.00 -0.39
CA ALA A 142 -10.61 -6.68 -0.81
C ALA A 142 -10.68 -6.39 -2.32
N ARG A 143 -9.73 -5.62 -2.87
CA ARG A 143 -9.69 -5.30 -4.31
C ARG A 143 -9.52 -6.53 -5.20
N ILE A 144 -8.70 -7.49 -4.79
CA ILE A 144 -8.50 -8.72 -5.56
C ILE A 144 -9.62 -9.75 -5.37
N GLY A 145 -10.69 -9.40 -4.65
CA GLY A 145 -11.88 -10.23 -4.44
C GLY A 145 -11.82 -11.14 -3.22
N ARG A 146 -10.83 -10.97 -2.33
CA ARG A 146 -10.71 -11.69 -1.05
C ARG A 146 -11.37 -10.89 0.08
N GLU A 147 -12.62 -10.49 -0.14
CA GLU A 147 -13.34 -9.56 0.74
C GLU A 147 -13.61 -10.11 2.15
N GLU A 148 -13.96 -11.39 2.27
CA GLU A 148 -14.26 -12.01 3.58
C GLU A 148 -13.00 -12.08 4.45
N GLU A 149 -11.88 -12.55 3.91
CA GLU A 149 -10.60 -12.53 4.64
C GLU A 149 -10.16 -11.10 4.98
N ALA A 150 -10.33 -10.15 4.06
CA ALA A 150 -10.02 -8.76 4.34
C ALA A 150 -10.85 -8.22 5.52
N ARG A 151 -12.11 -8.66 5.65
CA ARG A 151 -12.99 -8.34 6.78
C ARG A 151 -12.52 -8.98 8.07
N GLU A 152 -12.19 -10.27 8.06
CA GLU A 152 -11.67 -10.98 9.24
C GLU A 152 -10.41 -10.28 9.78
N LEU A 153 -9.44 -10.00 8.91
CA LEU A 153 -8.20 -9.28 9.29
C LEU A 153 -8.49 -7.86 9.77
N PHE A 154 -9.47 -7.17 9.18
CA PHE A 154 -9.87 -5.84 9.61
C PHE A 154 -10.46 -5.85 11.01
N GLU A 155 -11.40 -6.76 11.29
CA GLU A 155 -12.03 -6.90 12.61
C GLU A 155 -11.00 -7.28 13.67
N GLU A 156 -10.10 -8.22 13.38
CA GLU A 156 -9.00 -8.57 14.28
C GLU A 156 -8.04 -7.40 14.54
N LEU A 157 -7.67 -6.64 13.50
CA LEU A 157 -6.79 -5.48 13.65
C LEU A 157 -7.43 -4.38 14.51
N LEU A 158 -8.75 -4.23 14.45
CA LEU A 158 -9.48 -3.25 15.25
C LEU A 158 -9.46 -3.55 16.75
N GLU A 159 -9.14 -4.77 17.17
CA GLU A 159 -8.95 -5.12 18.60
C GLU A 159 -7.69 -4.46 19.20
N ALA A 160 -6.75 -4.00 18.37
CA ALA A 160 -5.56 -3.25 18.81
C ALA A 160 -5.86 -1.79 19.19
N ARG A 161 -7.09 -1.31 18.98
CA ARG A 161 -7.49 0.04 19.39
C ARG A 161 -7.61 0.12 20.90
N ASN A 162 -7.30 1.28 21.46
CA ASN A 162 -7.58 1.53 22.86
C ASN A 162 -9.09 1.76 23.11
N HIS A 163 -9.46 1.97 24.38
CA HIS A 163 -10.84 2.23 24.81
C HIS A 163 -11.49 3.49 24.18
N LEU A 164 -10.72 4.39 23.55
CA LEU A 164 -11.22 5.55 22.82
C LEU A 164 -11.39 5.27 21.31
N GLY A 165 -11.09 4.05 20.86
CA GLY A 165 -11.06 3.68 19.44
C GLY A 165 -9.84 4.20 18.69
N LEU A 166 -8.81 4.68 19.39
CA LEU A 166 -7.59 5.23 18.79
C LEU A 166 -6.51 4.16 18.67
N MET A 167 -5.65 4.31 17.66
CA MET A 167 -4.55 3.38 17.39
C MET A 167 -3.22 4.09 17.25
N SER A 168 -2.17 3.42 17.72
CA SER A 168 -0.78 3.83 17.56
C SER A 168 -0.27 3.56 16.15
N GLU A 169 0.97 3.97 15.91
CA GLU A 169 1.70 3.70 14.68
C GLU A 169 2.00 2.22 14.50
N ASP A 170 2.56 1.62 15.54
CA ASP A 170 2.96 0.23 15.59
C ASP A 170 2.11 -0.55 16.61
N THR A 171 2.02 -1.85 16.41
CA THR A 171 1.44 -2.78 17.39
C THR A 171 2.33 -4.00 17.56
N ALA A 172 2.67 -4.35 18.80
CA ALA A 172 3.42 -5.56 19.11
C ALA A 172 2.60 -6.82 18.80
N PHE A 173 3.18 -7.74 18.01
CA PHE A 173 2.44 -8.91 17.51
C PHE A 173 1.93 -9.83 18.62
N ALA A 174 2.71 -10.00 19.69
CA ALA A 174 2.43 -10.98 20.74
C ALA A 174 1.48 -10.44 21.83
N THR A 175 1.54 -9.13 22.11
CA THR A 175 0.83 -8.52 23.25
C THR A 175 -0.31 -7.61 22.82
N GLY A 176 -0.35 -7.16 21.56
CA GLY A 176 -1.28 -6.13 21.11
C GLY A 176 -0.96 -4.73 21.66
N GLU A 177 0.20 -4.55 22.31
CA GLU A 177 0.60 -3.25 22.86
C GLU A 177 0.89 -2.26 21.72
N GLY A 178 0.37 -1.04 21.83
CA GLY A 178 0.61 0.03 20.88
C GLY A 178 1.96 0.73 21.08
N TRP A 179 2.70 0.95 19.99
CA TRP A 179 4.06 1.50 19.98
C TRP A 179 4.17 2.69 19.00
N GLY A 180 5.18 3.54 19.21
CA GLY A 180 5.46 4.68 18.33
C GLY A 180 4.48 5.84 18.49
N ASN A 181 4.24 6.58 17.40
CA ASN A 181 3.39 7.77 17.42
C ASN A 181 1.95 7.46 17.88
N PHE A 182 1.36 8.33 18.70
CA PHE A 182 -0.01 8.14 19.22
C PHE A 182 -0.80 9.45 19.39
N PRO A 183 -2.06 9.53 18.90
CA PRO A 183 -2.64 8.62 17.91
C PRO A 183 -1.92 8.78 16.57
N GLN A 184 -1.71 7.67 15.84
CA GLN A 184 -1.10 7.79 14.53
C GLN A 184 -2.16 8.05 13.45
N THR A 185 -2.03 9.18 12.76
CA THR A 185 -3.08 9.65 11.83
C THR A 185 -3.29 8.69 10.66
N TYR A 186 -2.22 8.09 10.14
CA TYR A 186 -2.32 7.09 9.07
C TYR A 186 -3.05 5.82 9.49
N SER A 187 -2.84 5.37 10.73
CA SER A 187 -3.59 4.26 11.32
C SER A 187 -5.09 4.58 11.39
N MET A 188 -5.44 5.81 11.79
CA MET A 188 -6.83 6.26 11.83
C MET A 188 -7.46 6.36 10.44
N VAL A 189 -6.72 6.84 9.43
CA VAL A 189 -7.15 6.87 8.02
C VAL A 189 -7.37 5.44 7.50
N GLY A 190 -6.52 4.50 7.90
CA GLY A 190 -6.68 3.09 7.55
C GLY A 190 -8.00 2.49 8.06
N ILE A 191 -8.41 2.82 9.29
CA ILE A 191 -9.73 2.43 9.82
C ILE A 191 -10.87 2.95 8.94
N ILE A 192 -10.83 4.24 8.59
CA ILE A 192 -11.87 4.89 7.78
C ILE A 192 -11.94 4.24 6.39
N ASN A 193 -10.80 4.10 5.73
CA ASN A 193 -10.73 3.54 4.37
C ASN A 193 -11.15 2.06 4.35
N GLY A 194 -10.70 1.27 5.33
CA GLY A 194 -11.07 -0.13 5.47
C GLY A 194 -12.57 -0.30 5.72
N ALA A 195 -13.14 0.48 6.64
CA ALA A 195 -14.57 0.47 6.91
C ALA A 195 -15.38 0.83 5.65
N MET A 196 -14.98 1.87 4.91
CA MET A 196 -15.65 2.26 3.67
C MET A 196 -15.53 1.20 2.57
N ARG A 197 -14.38 0.52 2.46
CA ARG A 197 -14.14 -0.53 1.48
C ARG A 197 -14.97 -1.79 1.75
N LEU A 198 -15.05 -2.18 3.02
CA LEU A 198 -15.64 -3.44 3.47
C LEU A 198 -17.10 -3.29 3.89
N SER A 199 -17.64 -2.08 3.96
CA SER A 199 -19.07 -1.90 4.22
C SER A 199 -19.89 -2.38 3.02
N ARG A 200 -20.99 -3.07 3.31
CA ARG A 200 -22.01 -3.34 2.27
C ARG A 200 -22.51 -2.01 1.72
N ARG A 201 -22.80 -1.98 0.41
CA ARG A 201 -23.51 -0.84 -0.15
C ARG A 201 -24.90 -0.79 0.46
N TRP A 202 -25.31 0.38 0.90
CA TRP A 202 -26.66 0.61 1.43
C TRP A 202 -27.77 0.20 0.43
N GLU A 203 -27.50 0.28 -0.88
CA GLU A 203 -28.41 -0.16 -1.94
C GLU A 203 -28.63 -1.68 -1.99
N ALA A 204 -27.73 -2.48 -1.43
CA ALA A 204 -27.87 -3.94 -1.42
C ALA A 204 -28.88 -4.45 -0.36
N GLU A 205 -29.36 -3.55 0.49
CA GLU A 205 -30.37 -3.80 1.53
C GLU A 205 -31.75 -3.21 1.15
N LEU A 206 -31.90 -2.66 -0.06
CA LEU A 206 -33.17 -2.19 -0.66
C LEU A 206 -33.70 -3.21 -1.67
#